data_AF-A0A3N0A504-F1
#
_entry.id   AF-A0A3N0A504-F1
#
_cell.length_a   1.000
_cell.length_b   1.000
_cell.length_c   1.000
_cell.angle_alpha   90.00
_cell.angle_beta   90.00
_cell.angle_gamma   90.00
#
_symmetry.space_group_name_H-M   'P 1'
#
loop_
_entity.id
_entity.type
_entity.pdbx_description
1 polymer ?
#
loop_
_entity_poly.entity_id
_entity_poly.type
_entity_poly.pdbx_seq_one_letter_code
_entity_poly.pdbx_strand_id
1 'polypeptide(L)' 'MPPKIKCPNCQQNEWLENSHLNHLPNAVRLDDGKYAVDVENGVSIKTWRCNNCMYVMQFWEPG' A
#
# COMPACT_ATOMS: atom_id res chain seq x y z
N MET A 1 -12.85 1.07 -0.87
CA MET A 1 -13.61 0.45 -1.98
C MET A 1 -12.71 -0.53 -2.72
N PRO A 2 -13.22 -1.66 -3.26
CA PRO A 2 -12.41 -2.54 -4.11
C PRO A 2 -11.89 -1.81 -5.35
N PRO A 3 -10.70 -2.18 -5.87
CA PRO A 3 -10.17 -1.62 -7.09
C PRO A 3 -11.19 -1.81 -8.22
N LYS A 4 -11.59 -0.72 -8.87
CA LYS A 4 -12.50 -0.76 -10.03
C LYS A 4 -11.77 -1.04 -11.36
N ILE A 5 -10.56 -1.61 -11.28
CA ILE A 5 -9.68 -1.87 -12.42
C ILE A 5 -9.35 -3.35 -12.50
N LYS A 6 -9.11 -3.85 -13.72
CA LYS A 6 -8.56 -5.19 -13.92
C LYS A 6 -7.13 -5.25 -13.38
N CYS A 7 -6.71 -6.44 -12.96
CA CYS A 7 -5.32 -6.69 -12.60
C CYS A 7 -4.40 -6.32 -13.78
N PRO A 8 -3.43 -5.39 -13.60
CA PRO A 8 -2.56 -4.98 -14.70
C PRO A 8 -1.66 -6.14 -15.18
N ASN A 9 -1.40 -7.13 -14.33
CA ASN A 9 -0.58 -8.30 -14.66
C ASN A 9 -1.34 -9.37 -15.44
N CYS A 10 -2.49 -9.87 -14.93
CA CYS A 10 -3.21 -10.99 -15.54
C CYS A 10 -4.58 -10.63 -16.16
N GLN A 11 -4.97 -9.35 -16.13
CA GLN A 11 -6.23 -8.81 -16.68
C GLN A 11 -7.52 -9.38 -16.08
N GLN A 12 -7.43 -10.16 -14.99
CA GLN A 12 -8.57 -10.67 -14.23
C GLN A 12 -9.13 -9.61 -13.27
N ASN A 13 -10.40 -9.75 -12.89
CA ASN A 13 -11.10 -8.82 -11.99
C ASN A 13 -11.46 -9.48 -10.65
N GLU A 14 -10.54 -10.26 -10.11
CA GLU A 14 -10.69 -10.91 -8.80
C GLU A 14 -9.64 -10.36 -7.83
N TRP A 15 -10.11 -9.48 -6.95
CA TRP A 15 -9.30 -8.83 -5.94
C TRP A 15 -9.68 -9.32 -4.55
N LEU A 16 -8.66 -9.65 -3.76
CA LEU A 16 -8.79 -9.92 -2.34
C LEU A 16 -8.26 -8.71 -1.56
N GLU A 17 -9.10 -8.18 -0.69
CA GLU A 17 -8.71 -7.13 0.26
C GLU A 17 -7.85 -7.74 1.36
N ASN A 18 -6.75 -7.08 1.73
CA ASN A 18 -6.13 -7.35 3.01
C ASN A 18 -6.99 -6.70 4.10
N SER A 19 -7.48 -7.52 5.04
CA SER A 19 -8.30 -7.07 6.18
C SER A 19 -7.56 -6.11 7.12
N HIS A 20 -6.23 -6.09 7.05
CA HIS A 20 -5.39 -5.21 7.85
C HIS A 20 -4.97 -3.98 7.04
N LEU A 21 -5.26 -2.81 7.60
CA LEU A 21 -4.67 -1.55 7.17
C LEU A 21 -3.20 -1.58 7.60
N ASN A 22 -2.27 -1.41 6.64
CA ASN A 22 -0.85 -1.38 6.99
C ASN A 22 -0.44 0.08 7.21
N HIS A 23 0.31 0.33 8.28
CA HIS A 23 0.86 1.65 8.56
C HIS A 23 2.31 1.68 8.09
N LEU A 24 2.60 2.48 7.05
CA LEU A 24 3.96 2.65 6.55
C LEU A 24 4.59 3.86 7.22
N PRO A 25 5.69 3.69 7.97
CA PRO A 25 6.39 4.82 8.54
C PRO A 25 7.08 5.64 7.45
N ASN A 26 7.21 6.94 7.68
CA ASN A 26 7.86 7.83 6.74
C ASN A 26 9.36 7.90 7.00
N ALA A 27 10.16 7.90 5.93
CA ALA A 27 11.59 8.16 6.04
C ALA A 27 11.84 9.67 5.94
N VAL A 28 12.51 10.24 6.94
CA VAL A 28 12.88 11.66 6.98
C VAL A 28 14.40 11.78 6.84
N ARG A 29 14.86 12.56 5.87
CA ARG A 29 16.30 12.82 5.71
C ARG A 29 16.75 13.90 6.70
N LEU A 30 17.83 13.64 7.42
CA LEU A 30 18.45 14.55 8.37
C LEU A 30 19.52 15.42 7.68
N ASP A 31 19.88 16.53 8.31
CA ASP A 31 20.88 17.48 7.79
C ASP A 31 22.28 16.88 7.67
N ASP A 32 22.60 15.87 8.48
CA ASP A 32 23.87 15.13 8.44
C ASP A 32 23.89 14.02 7.36
N GLY A 33 22.86 13.96 6.51
CA GLY A 33 22.72 12.98 5.43
C GLY A 33 22.22 11.60 5.87
N LYS A 34 21.93 11.40 7.16
CA LYS A 34 21.27 10.17 7.65
C LYS A 34 19.76 10.22 7.42
N TYR A 35 19.10 9.11 7.72
CA TYR A 35 17.65 8.99 7.67
C TYR A 35 17.11 8.61 9.05
N ALA A 36 16.00 9.22 9.44
CA ALA A 36 15.18 8.85 10.58
C ALA A 36 13.86 8.23 10.10
N VAL A 37 13.22 7.46 10.97
CA VAL A 37 11.92 6.83 10.70
C VAL A 37 10.87 7.51 11.57
N ASP A 38 9.92 8.18 10.93
CA ASP A 38 8.75 8.76 11.57
C ASP A 38 7.61 7.74 11.54
N VAL A 39 7.39 7.11 12.70
CA VAL A 39 6.32 6.12 12.89
C VAL A 39 4.99 6.77 13.27
N GLU A 40 5.00 8.02 13.74
CA GLU A 40 3.80 8.71 14.23
C GLU A 40 2.99 9.30 13.07
N ASN A 41 3.67 9.93 12.11
CA ASN A 41 3.01 10.53 10.94
C ASN A 41 3.04 9.61 9.71
N GLY A 42 3.22 8.30 9.91
CA GLY A 42 3.19 7.30 8.84
C GLY A 42 1.86 7.31 8.08
N VAL A 43 1.86 6.75 6.88
CA VAL A 43 0.65 6.72 6.05
C VAL A 43 -0.01 5.36 6.13
N SER A 44 -1.33 5.38 6.33
CA SER A 44 -2.16 4.19 6.26
C SER A 44 -2.39 3.79 4.80
N ILE A 45 -2.07 2.53 4.48
CA ILE A 45 -2.30 1.96 3.16
C ILE A 45 -3.24 0.76 3.22
N LYS A 46 -4.17 0.74 2.28
CA LYS A 46 -4.99 -0.43 2.00
C LYS A 46 -4.35 -1.25 0.88
N THR A 47 -4.21 -2.56 1.11
CA THR A 47 -3.55 -3.46 0.16
C THR A 47 -4.56 -4.40 -0.47
N TRP A 48 -4.47 -4.58 -1.78
CA TRP A 48 -5.28 -5.51 -2.55
C TRP A 48 -4.40 -6.46 -3.34
N ARG A 49 -4.73 -7.74 -3.30
CA ARG A 49 -4.00 -8.78 -4.03
C ARG A 49 -4.91 -9.41 -5.08
N CYS A 50 -4.40 -9.58 -6.30
CA CYS A 50 -5.09 -10.35 -7.31
C CYS A 50 -5.09 -11.84 -6.93
N ASN A 51 -6.26 -12.47 -6.92
CA ASN A 51 -6.40 -13.87 -6.54
C ASN A 51 -5.72 -14.83 -7.54
N ASN A 52 -5.68 -14.44 -8.82
CA ASN A 52 -5.21 -15.30 -9.91
C ASN A 52 -3.69 -15.29 -10.10
N CYS A 53 -3.03 -14.15 -9.87
CA CYS A 53 -1.60 -13.99 -10.18
C CYS A 53 -0.76 -13.37 -9.05
N MET A 54 -1.35 -13.18 -7.86
CA MET A 54 -0.68 -12.66 -6.67
C MET A 54 -0.14 -11.22 -6.79
N TYR A 55 -0.45 -10.51 -7.87
CA TYR A 55 -0.09 -9.09 -8.04
C TYR A 55 -0.70 -8.23 -6.92
N VAL A 56 0.09 -7.29 -6.37
CA VAL A 56 -0.31 -6.45 -5.23
C VAL A 56 -0.46 -4.99 -5.66
N MET A 57 -1.52 -4.34 -5.19
CA MET A 57 -1.73 -2.89 -5.30
C MET A 57 -1.90 -2.28 -3.92
N GLN A 58 -1.35 -1.08 -3.75
CA GLN A 58 -1.46 -0.29 -2.53
C GLN A 58 -2.22 1.00 -2.84
N PHE A 59 -3.18 1.35 -2.00
CA PHE A 59 -3.92 2.60 -2.06
C PHE A 59 -3.69 3.36 -0.76
N TRP A 60 -3.29 4.62 -0.90
CA TRP A 60 -3.20 5.55 0.23
C TRP A 60 -4.60 5.90 0.70
N GLU A 61 -4.86 5.73 1.99
CA GLU A 61 -6.08 6.25 2.61
C GLU A 61 -5.70 7.58 3.28
N PRO A 62 -6.39 8.70 2.95
CA PRO A 62 -6.20 9.93 3.71
C PRO A 62 -6.62 9.69 5.16
N GLY A 63 -5.72 10.02 6.09
CA GLY A 63 -5.95 9.96 7.54
C GLY A 63 -6.85 11.06 8.05
#